data_AF-A0A519K076-F1
#
_entry.id   AF-A0A519K076-F1
#
_cell.length_a   1.000
_cell.length_b   1.000
_cell.length_c   1.000
_cell.angle_alpha   90.00
_cell.angle_beta   90.00
_cell.angle_gamma   90.00
#
_symmetry.space_group_name_H-M   'P 1'
#
loop_
_entity.id
_entity.type
_entity.pdbx_description
1 polymer ?
#
loop_
_entity_poly.entity_id
_entity_poly.type
_entity_poly.pdbx_seq_one_letter_code
_entity_poly.pdbx_strand_id
1 'polypeptide(L)'
;MGYTTISIRKKNNTVRKYILFYADYLGEAWLSEVLDNDTTRIVKQFKCKSLLDLNDLAAYISRNGEVINLSSNENPEIYLRILEKQLTKKRSALFFEKLNLMYLSARMSLRRVPDFALAS
;
A
#
# COMPACT_ATOMS: atom_id res chain seq x y z
N MET A 1 -17.27 19.24 2.43
CA MET A 1 -16.68 18.39 3.48
C MET A 1 -16.52 17.04 2.82
N GLY A 2 -15.30 16.70 2.42
CA GLY A 2 -15.08 15.53 1.58
C GLY A 2 -14.91 14.25 2.39
N TYR A 3 -15.45 13.15 1.88
CA TYR A 3 -15.11 11.82 2.38
C TYR A 3 -14.69 10.88 1.25
N THR A 4 -13.84 9.92 1.60
CA THR A 4 -13.33 8.89 0.70
C THR A 4 -13.50 7.53 1.37
N THR A 5 -14.18 6.61 0.70
CA THR A 5 -14.34 5.23 1.18
C THR A 5 -13.19 4.38 0.65
N ILE A 6 -12.57 3.60 1.53
CA ILE A 6 -11.39 2.77 1.24
C ILE A 6 -11.68 1.36 1.74
N SER A 7 -11.57 0.37 0.86
CA SER A 7 -11.61 -1.05 1.24
C SER A 7 -10.20 -1.62 1.24
N ILE A 8 -9.76 -2.12 2.40
CA ILE A 8 -8.42 -2.69 2.59
C ILE A 8 -8.55 -4.19 2.85
N ARG A 9 -7.89 -4.99 2.01
CA ARG A 9 -7.67 -6.41 2.24
C ARG A 9 -6.43 -6.59 3.12
N LYS A 10 -6.63 -7.12 4.32
CA LYS A 10 -5.56 -7.44 5.28
C LYS A 10 -4.85 -8.74 4.88
N LYS A 11 -3.68 -8.98 5.47
CA LYS A 11 -2.85 -10.19 5.20
C LYS A 11 -3.57 -11.51 5.45
N ASN A 12 -4.53 -11.54 6.39
CA ASN A 12 -5.38 -12.71 6.67
C ASN A 12 -6.56 -12.83 5.70
N ASN A 13 -6.51 -12.16 4.55
CA ASN A 13 -7.55 -12.10 3.52
C ASN A 13 -8.89 -11.47 3.96
N THR A 14 -8.96 -10.88 5.16
CA THR A 14 -10.16 -10.14 5.59
C THR A 14 -10.23 -8.79 4.90
N VAL A 15 -11.42 -8.42 4.42
CA VAL A 15 -11.68 -7.10 3.83
C VAL A 15 -12.33 -6.22 4.88
N ARG A 16 -11.75 -5.05 5.11
CA ARG A 16 -12.33 -4.04 5.99
C ARG A 16 -12.57 -2.75 5.23
N LYS A 17 -13.71 -2.12 5.52
CA LYS A 17 -14.11 -0.83 4.94
C LYS A 17 -13.72 0.29 5.89
N TYR A 18 -13.22 1.37 5.32
CA TYR A 18 -12.84 2.57 6.02
C TYR A 18 -13.44 3.79 5.33
N ILE A 19 -13.71 4.84 6.09
CA ILE A 19 -14.10 6.16 5.60
C ILE A 19 -13.05 7.13 6.09
N LEU A 20 -12.39 7.80 5.15
CA LEU A 20 -11.51 8.91 5.41
C LEU A 20 -12.34 10.19 5.30
N PHE A 21 -12.43 10.92 6.41
CA PHE A 21 -13.00 12.26 6.48
C PHE A 21 -11.89 13.29 6.53
N TYR A 22 -12.05 14.39 5.80
CA TYR A 22 -11.14 15.53 5.86
C TYR A 22 -11.89 16.81 6.20
N ALA A 23 -11.30 17.58 7.12
CA ALA A 23 -11.75 18.90 7.49
C ALA A 23 -10.63 19.92 7.24
N ASP A 24 -10.73 20.56 6.08
CA ASP A 24 -9.83 21.57 5.54
C ASP A 24 -9.59 22.70 6.53
N TYR A 25 -10.69 23.20 7.11
CA TYR A 25 -10.71 24.30 8.07
C TYR A 25 -10.07 23.96 9.42
N LEU A 26 -9.91 22.67 9.74
CA LEU A 26 -9.21 22.21 10.95
C LEU A 26 -7.78 21.77 10.65
N GLY A 27 -7.44 21.51 9.38
CA GLY A 27 -6.17 20.88 9.03
C GLY A 27 -6.05 19.46 9.59
N GLU A 28 -7.16 18.72 9.59
CA GLU A 28 -7.22 17.38 10.17
C GLU A 28 -7.97 16.40 9.27
N ALA A 29 -7.54 15.15 9.32
CA ALA A 29 -8.24 14.03 8.70
C ALA A 29 -8.45 12.90 9.71
N TRP A 30 -9.58 12.20 9.60
CA TRP A 30 -9.90 11.04 10.43
C TRP A 30 -10.19 9.85 9.53
N LEU A 31 -9.54 8.73 9.84
CA LEU A 31 -9.86 7.44 9.26
C LEU A 31 -10.74 6.67 10.24
N SER A 32 -11.93 6.32 9.79
CA SER A 32 -12.93 5.57 10.55
C SER A 32 -13.11 4.20 9.93
N GLU A 33 -13.07 3.14 10.73
CA GLU A 33 -13.39 1.78 10.31
C GLU A 33 -14.90 1.57 10.39
N VAL A 34 -15.49 0.97 9.34
CA VAL A 34 -16.88 0.53 9.34
C VAL A 34 -16.91 -0.89 9.92
N LEU A 35 -17.65 -1.05 11.01
CA LEU A 35 -17.84 -2.31 11.71
C LEU A 35 -19.04 -3.08 11.14
N ASP A 36 -19.16 -4.36 11.48
CA ASP A 36 -20.19 -5.26 10.92
C ASP A 36 -21.64 -4.88 11.30
N ASN A 37 -21.81 -4.03 12.31
CA ASN A 37 -23.09 -3.48 12.76
C ASN A 37 -23.39 -2.10 12.15
N ASP A 38 -22.74 -1.74 11.03
CA ASP A 38 -22.80 -0.45 10.36
C ASP A 38 -22.40 0.77 11.21
N THR A 39 -21.81 0.55 12.38
CA THR A 39 -21.23 1.64 13.18
C THR A 39 -19.82 1.97 12.69
N THR A 40 -19.42 3.22 12.86
CA THR A 40 -18.08 3.67 12.53
C THR A 40 -17.26 3.96 13.78
N ARG A 41 -16.01 3.53 13.79
CA ARG A 41 -15.05 3.86 14.85
C ARG A 41 -13.83 4.54 14.26
N ILE A 42 -13.47 5.71 14.81
CA ILE A 42 -12.22 6.39 14.45
C ILE A 42 -11.05 5.49 14.86
N VAL A 43 -10.24 5.08 13.88
CA VAL A 43 -9.04 4.26 14.10
C VAL A 43 -7.77 5.10 14.09
N LYS A 44 -7.79 6.25 13.40
CA LYS A 44 -6.64 7.16 13.37
C LYS A 44 -7.03 8.58 13.00
N GLN A 45 -6.45 9.53 13.70
CA GLN A 45 -6.44 10.95 13.33
C GLN A 45 -5.08 11.31 12.71
N PHE A 46 -5.10 12.16 11.70
CA PHE A 46 -3.95 12.70 11.01
C PHE A 46 -4.02 14.22 11.09
N LYS A 47 -2.92 14.85 11.51
CA LYS A 47 -2.76 16.30 11.38
C LYS A 47 -2.17 16.59 10.02
N CYS A 48 -2.86 17.38 9.20
CA CYS A 48 -2.42 17.69 7.85
C CYS A 48 -2.87 19.11 7.46
N LYS A 49 -1.91 19.98 7.14
CA LYS A 49 -2.21 21.34 6.65
C LYS A 49 -2.94 21.32 5.31
N SER A 50 -2.77 20.25 4.54
CA SER A 50 -3.44 19.99 3.28
C SER A 50 -3.65 18.48 3.10
N LEU A 51 -4.70 18.10 2.35
CA LEU A 51 -4.93 16.72 1.91
C LEU A 51 -3.74 16.09 1.18
N LEU A 52 -2.93 16.93 0.52
CA LEU A 52 -1.76 16.49 -0.23
C LEU A 52 -0.62 15.99 0.69
N ASP A 53 -0.65 16.35 1.97
CA ASP A 53 0.37 15.98 2.97
C ASP A 53 0.06 14.66 3.72
N LEU A 54 -0.95 13.89 3.27
CA LEU A 54 -1.35 12.62 3.89
C LEU A 54 -0.38 11.44 3.61
N ASN A 55 0.93 11.69 3.66
CA ASN A 55 1.96 10.64 3.59
C ASN A 55 1.77 9.56 4.67
N ASP A 56 1.34 9.98 5.86
CA ASP A 56 1.07 9.10 6.99
C ASP A 56 -0.11 8.16 6.74
N LEU A 57 -1.12 8.60 5.98
CA LEU A 57 -2.25 7.77 5.58
C LEU A 57 -1.79 6.66 4.61
N ALA A 58 -1.04 7.04 3.57
CA ALA A 58 -0.51 6.07 2.61
C ALA A 58 0.39 5.03 3.29
N ALA A 59 1.23 5.48 4.23
CA ALA A 59 2.08 4.59 5.05
C ALA A 59 1.24 3.66 5.95
N TYR A 60 0.20 4.19 6.60
CA TYR A 60 -0.71 3.40 7.42
C TYR A 60 -1.41 2.30 6.59
N ILE A 61 -2.00 2.66 5.46
CA ILE A 61 -2.68 1.72 4.56
C ILE A 61 -1.70 0.64 4.10
N SER A 62 -0.50 1.04 3.66
CA SER A 62 0.55 0.14 3.17
C SER A 62 1.07 -0.86 4.21
N ARG A 63 0.88 -0.61 5.51
CA ARG A 63 1.21 -1.53 6.60
C ARG A 63 0.05 -2.47 6.94
N ASN A 64 -1.18 -1.97 6.82
CA ASN A 64 -2.38 -2.71 7.23
C ASN A 64 -2.88 -3.67 6.14
N GLY A 65 -2.57 -3.41 4.87
CA GLY A 65 -2.95 -4.31 3.79
C GLY A 65 -2.85 -3.68 2.41
N GLU A 66 -3.68 -4.21 1.51
CA GLU A 66 -3.80 -3.78 0.13
C GLU A 66 -5.15 -3.10 -0.11
N VAL A 67 -5.15 -1.95 -0.79
CA VAL A 67 -6.39 -1.30 -1.21
C VAL A 67 -6.98 -2.06 -2.38
N ILE A 68 -8.22 -2.54 -2.24
CA ILE A 68 -8.92 -3.31 -3.29
C ILE A 68 -10.06 -2.52 -3.94
N ASN A 69 -10.62 -1.55 -3.22
CA ASN A 69 -11.63 -0.65 -3.73
C ASN A 69 -11.47 0.70 -3.06
N LEU A 70 -11.67 1.77 -3.82
CA LEU A 70 -11.64 3.11 -3.30
C LEU A 70 -12.58 3.98 -4.13
N SER A 71 -13.44 4.70 -3.44
CA SER A 71 -14.37 5.66 -4.04
C SER A 71 -14.25 6.99 -3.29
N SER A 72 -14.20 8.08 -4.03
CA SER A 72 -14.20 9.43 -3.46
C SER A 72 -15.38 10.19 -4.01
N ASN A 73 -16.10 10.90 -3.13
CA ASN A 73 -17.24 11.72 -3.54
C ASN A 73 -16.78 13.10 -4.04
N GLU A 74 -15.78 13.69 -3.38
CA GLU A 74 -15.36 15.08 -3.66
C GLU A 74 -13.87 15.22 -4.00
N ASN A 75 -13.03 14.19 -3.80
CA ASN A 75 -11.58 14.40 -3.77
C ASN A 75 -10.75 13.29 -4.47
N PRO A 76 -10.71 13.29 -5.81
CA PRO A 76 -10.01 12.28 -6.61
C PRO A 76 -8.48 12.33 -6.47
N GLU A 77 -7.89 13.43 -5.99
CA GLU A 77 -6.43 13.55 -5.83
C GLU A 77 -5.89 12.66 -4.69
N ILE A 78 -6.65 12.51 -3.60
CA ILE A 78 -6.32 11.60 -2.50
C ILE A 78 -6.25 10.16 -3.01
N TYR A 79 -7.20 9.78 -3.87
CA TYR A 79 -7.26 8.47 -4.50
C TYR A 79 -5.99 8.18 -5.29
N LEU A 80 -5.57 9.13 -6.14
CA LEU A 80 -4.35 8.99 -6.94
C LEU A 80 -3.11 8.80 -6.08
N ARG A 81 -2.94 9.59 -5.01
CA ARG A 81 -1.77 9.46 -4.12
C ARG A 81 -1.68 8.12 -3.40
N ILE A 82 -2.80 7.61 -2.89
CA ILE A 82 -2.85 6.30 -2.22
C ILE A 82 -2.47 5.20 -3.22
N LEU A 83 -2.97 5.29 -4.45
CA LEU A 83 -2.63 4.35 -5.52
C LEU A 83 -1.16 4.45 -5.95
N GLU A 84 -0.62 5.65 -6.17
CA GLU A 84 0.79 5.88 -6.55
C GLU A 84 1.76 5.26 -5.54
N LYS A 85 1.51 5.44 -4.24
CA LYS A 85 2.34 4.87 -3.16
C LYS A 85 2.27 3.34 -3.09
N GLN A 86 1.10 2.76 -3.38
CA GLN A 86 0.95 1.31 -3.45
C GLN A 86 1.64 0.73 -4.69
N LEU A 87 1.49 1.38 -5.85
CA LEU A 87 2.12 0.97 -7.10
C LEU A 87 3.65 1.06 -7.06
N THR A 88 4.19 2.13 -6.48
CA THR A 88 5.66 2.27 -6.29
C THR A 88 6.21 1.16 -5.39
N LYS A 89 5.49 0.80 -4.31
CA LYS A 89 5.88 -0.32 -3.43
C LYS A 89 5.77 -1.69 -4.10
N LYS A 90 4.75 -1.91 -4.93
CA LYS A 90 4.61 -3.15 -5.74
C LYS A 90 5.69 -3.25 -6.81
N ARG A 91 5.99 -2.15 -7.51
CA ARG A 91 7.04 -2.10 -8.53
C ARG A 91 8.42 -2.39 -7.94
N SER A 92 8.74 -1.81 -6.78
CA SER A 92 10.01 -2.11 -6.11
C SER A 92 10.08 -3.56 -5.64
N ALA A 93 9.01 -4.09 -5.02
CA ALA A 93 8.96 -5.51 -4.63
C ALA A 93 9.16 -6.46 -5.82
N LEU A 94 8.45 -6.23 -6.93
CA LEU A 94 8.58 -7.03 -8.15
C LEU A 94 9.98 -6.90 -8.78
N PHE A 95 10.58 -5.71 -8.73
CA PHE A 95 11.95 -5.49 -9.20
C PHE A 95 12.96 -6.28 -8.36
N PHE A 96 12.86 -6.23 -7.03
CA PHE A 96 13.71 -7.02 -6.13
C PHE A 96 13.53 -8.52 -6.33
N GLU A 97 12.30 -8.99 -6.55
CA GLU A 97 12.02 -10.40 -6.82
C GLU A 97 12.67 -10.87 -8.13
N LYS A 98 12.55 -10.08 -9.21
CA LYS A 98 13.25 -10.34 -10.48
C LYS A 98 14.76 -10.35 -10.32
N LEU A 99 15.31 -9.42 -9.55
CA LEU A 99 16.74 -9.31 -9.31
C LEU A 99 17.26 -10.50 -8.49
N ASN A 100 16.48 -10.97 -7.52
CA ASN A 100 16.80 -12.17 -6.72
C ASN A 100 16.73 -13.45 -7.56
N LEU A 101 15.72 -13.60 -8.43
CA LEU A 101 15.64 -14.70 -9.40
C LEU A 101 16.81 -14.70 -10.38
N MET A 102 17.21 -13.52 -10.87
CA MET A 102 18.36 -13.36 -11.75
C MET A 102 19.66 -13.77 -11.04
N TYR A 103 19.86 -13.33 -9.79
CA TYR A 103 21.00 -13.73 -8.96
C TYR A 103 21.03 -15.25 -8.69
N LEU A 104 19.89 -15.85 -8.35
CA LEU A 104 19.75 -17.30 -8.14
C LEU A 104 20.08 -18.09 -9.42
N SER A 105 19.61 -17.64 -10.58
CA SER A 105 19.95 -18.27 -11.87
C SER A 105 21.44 -18.17 -12.20
N ALA A 106 22.06 -17.00 -11.95
CA ALA A 106 23.49 -16.79 -12.17
C ALA A 106 24.36 -17.66 -11.23
N ARG A 107 23.92 -17.86 -9.99
CA ARG A 107 24.59 -18.74 -9.03
C ARG A 107 24.44 -20.22 -9.40
N MET A 108 23.32 -20.63 -9.99
CA MET A 108 23.13 -22.00 -10.47
C MET A 108 23.92 -22.29 -11.75
N SER A 109 24.10 -21.31 -12.64
CA SER A 109 24.97 -21.47 -13.81
C SER A 109 26.45 -21.58 -13.44
N LEU A 110 26.90 -20.91 -12.38
CA LEU A 110 28.31 -20.98 -11.92
C LEU A 110 28.67 -22.29 -11.20
N ARG A 111 27.69 -23.08 -10.73
CA ARG A 111 27.93 -24.44 -10.17
C ARG A 111 27.99 -25.54 -11.24
N ARG A 112 27.75 -25.22 -12.52
CA ARG A 112 27.91 -26.13 -13.66
C ARG A 112 29.19 -25.82 -14.44
N VAL A 113 30.31 -25.63 -13.75
CA VAL A 113 31.61 -25.84 -14.39
C VAL A 113 31.91 -27.33 -14.19
N PRO A 114 31.85 -28.17 -15.24
CA PRO A 114 32.36 -29.52 -15.12
C PRO A 114 33.88 -29.45 -14.93
N ASP A 115 34.40 -30.21 -13.97
CA ASP A 115 35.83 -30.45 -13.78
C ASP A 115 36.40 -31.11 -15.05
N PHE A 116 36.75 -30.31 -16.06
CA PHE A 116 37.54 -30.73 -17.22
C PHE A 116 38.79 -29.87 -17.30
N ALA A 117 39.66 -30.04 -16.31
CA ALA A 117 41.05 -29.61 -16.39
C ALA A 117 41.91 -30.57 -15.56
N LEU A 118 42.00 -31.83 -15.99
CA LEU A 118 43.03 -32.79 -15.58
C LEU A 118 42.98 -34.00 -16.51
N ALA A 119 43.53 -33.84 -17.71
CA ALA A 119 44.19 -34.89 -18.50
C ALA A 119 44.36 -34.39 -19.94
N SER A 120 45.54 -33.86 -20.24
CA SER A 120 46.32 -34.09 -21.47
C SER A 120 47.66 -33.37 -21.32
#